data_AF-A0A4Q3MYA1-F1
#
_entry.id   AF-A0A4Q3MYA1-F1
#
_cell.length_a   1.000
_cell.length_b   1.000
_cell.length_c   1.000
_cell.angle_alpha   90.00
_cell.angle_beta   90.00
_cell.angle_gamma   90.00
#
_symmetry.space_group_name_H-M   'P 1'
#
loop_
_entity.id
_entity.type
_entity.pdbx_description
1 polymer ?
#
loop_
_entity_poly.entity_id
_entity_poly.type
_entity_poly.pdbx_seq_one_letter_code
_entity_poly.pdbx_strand_id
1 'polypeptide(L)'
;TGLGPSGAGERIYAGRDDAAAVARARAWWGGGGHTPVTSIYDGSSSSAFLTGLMWAAIYEECPQAQYTGIAMEYGTVPVMETLQALRGEHWLNLHPHAPAALAGSIKRRMLEAFYTDTDAWKAQILQQARESMVQAVDGLAG
;
A
#
# COMPACT_ATOMS: atom_id res chain seq x y z
N THR A 1 1.18 7.39 -1.71
CA THR A 1 0.37 6.90 -2.83
C THR A 1 -0.93 7.71 -2.88
N GLY A 2 -1.56 7.85 -4.04
CA GLY A 2 -2.71 8.75 -4.25
C GLY A 2 -4.04 8.30 -3.62
N LEU A 3 -4.00 7.41 -2.61
CA LEU A 3 -5.15 6.64 -2.11
C LEU A 3 -5.94 7.32 -0.97
N GLY A 4 -6.11 8.63 -1.06
CA GLY A 4 -6.92 9.38 -0.10
C GLY A 4 -6.10 10.21 0.89
N PRO A 5 -6.64 10.50 2.10
CA PRO A 5 -6.03 11.45 3.03
C PRO A 5 -4.61 11.06 3.45
N SER A 6 -3.75 12.06 3.63
CA SER A 6 -2.38 11.85 4.09
C SER A 6 -2.34 11.03 5.39
N GLY A 7 -1.57 9.94 5.38
CA GLY A 7 -1.33 9.05 6.51
C GLY A 7 -2.44 8.01 6.77
N ALA A 8 -3.59 8.09 6.11
CA ALA A 8 -4.61 7.05 6.19
C ALA A 8 -4.10 5.76 5.50
N GLY A 9 -4.19 4.62 6.20
CA GLY A 9 -3.77 3.31 5.72
C GLY A 9 -4.95 2.49 5.19
N GLU A 10 -4.93 2.15 3.91
CA GLU A 10 -5.81 1.13 3.33
C GLU A 10 -5.23 -0.27 3.60
N ARG A 11 -6.09 -1.18 4.06
CA ARG A 11 -5.79 -2.61 4.23
C ARG A 11 -6.33 -3.37 3.03
N ILE A 12 -5.47 -3.79 2.13
CA ILE A 12 -5.86 -4.45 0.89
C ILE A 12 -5.56 -5.94 1.02
N TYR A 13 -6.56 -6.80 0.83
CA TYR A 13 -6.36 -8.24 0.80
C TYR A 13 -5.35 -8.63 -0.28
N ALA A 14 -4.31 -9.36 0.14
CA ALA A 14 -3.16 -9.72 -0.70
C ALA A 14 -3.07 -11.24 -0.84
N GLY A 15 -4.04 -11.85 -1.51
CA GLY A 15 -4.09 -13.29 -1.80
C GLY A 15 -4.83 -13.58 -3.11
N ARG A 16 -5.16 -14.85 -3.37
CA ARG A 16 -5.98 -15.27 -4.52
C ARG A 16 -7.43 -14.81 -4.39
N ASP A 17 -8.15 -14.70 -5.51
CA ASP A 17 -9.60 -14.47 -5.54
C ASP A 17 -10.37 -15.69 -4.99
N ASP A 18 -10.37 -15.79 -3.65
CA ASP A 18 -10.94 -16.89 -2.87
C ASP A 18 -11.77 -16.27 -1.74
N ALA A 19 -13.09 -16.49 -1.81
CA ALA A 19 -14.04 -15.94 -0.84
C ALA A 19 -13.74 -16.37 0.61
N ALA A 20 -13.26 -17.59 0.83
CA ALA A 20 -12.92 -18.08 2.18
C ALA A 20 -11.67 -17.39 2.73
N ALA A 21 -10.67 -17.16 1.87
CA ALA A 21 -9.47 -16.42 2.26
C ALA A 21 -9.75 -14.93 2.51
N VAL A 22 -10.59 -14.30 1.69
CA VAL A 22 -11.07 -12.92 1.89
C VAL A 22 -11.85 -12.80 3.21
N ALA A 23 -12.77 -13.73 3.47
CA ALA A 23 -13.53 -13.75 4.72
C ALA A 23 -12.62 -13.87 5.94
N ARG A 24 -11.59 -14.73 5.87
CA ARG A 24 -10.59 -14.88 6.94
C ARG A 24 -9.77 -13.60 7.15
N ALA A 25 -9.31 -12.95 6.07
CA ALA A 25 -8.62 -11.68 6.18
C ALA A 25 -9.51 -10.59 6.82
N ARG A 26 -10.78 -10.51 6.44
CA ARG A 26 -11.75 -9.59 7.06
C ARG A 26 -12.00 -9.93 8.53
N ALA A 27 -11.99 -11.20 8.92
CA ALA A 27 -12.09 -11.59 10.31
C ALA A 27 -10.88 -11.14 11.15
N TRP A 28 -9.67 -11.22 10.59
CA TRP A 28 -8.43 -10.86 11.30
C TRP A 28 -8.26 -9.34 11.40
N TRP A 29 -8.36 -8.64 10.28
CA TRP A 29 -8.00 -7.22 10.21
C TRP A 29 -9.19 -6.29 10.11
N GLY A 30 -10.42 -6.78 9.98
CA GLY A 30 -11.61 -5.93 9.83
C GLY A 30 -11.94 -5.10 11.06
N GLY A 31 -11.49 -5.51 12.25
CA GLY A 31 -11.69 -4.77 13.50
C GLY A 31 -13.16 -4.46 13.80
N GLY A 32 -14.09 -5.34 13.40
CA GLY A 32 -15.53 -5.07 13.52
C GLY A 32 -16.04 -3.90 12.65
N GLY A 33 -15.32 -3.56 11.58
CA GLY A 33 -15.64 -2.46 10.67
C GLY A 33 -14.79 -1.20 10.86
N HIS A 34 -14.00 -1.11 11.94
CA HIS A 34 -13.13 0.04 12.18
C HIS A 34 -11.95 0.11 11.20
N THR A 35 -11.52 -1.04 10.70
CA THR A 35 -10.34 -1.19 9.85
C THR A 35 -10.69 -2.05 8.64
N PRO A 36 -11.58 -1.57 7.74
CA PRO A 36 -12.11 -2.39 6.67
C PRO A 36 -11.01 -2.95 5.77
N VAL A 37 -11.15 -4.22 5.38
CA VAL A 37 -10.26 -4.88 4.43
C VAL A 37 -10.90 -4.87 3.05
N THR A 38 -10.25 -4.19 2.12
CA THR A 38 -10.65 -4.08 0.72
C THR A 38 -10.05 -5.19 -0.13
N SER A 39 -10.51 -5.34 -1.37
CA SER A 39 -10.01 -6.32 -2.33
C SER A 39 -9.95 -5.74 -3.73
N ILE A 40 -8.89 -6.07 -4.46
CA ILE A 40 -8.73 -5.70 -5.89
C ILE A 40 -9.66 -6.50 -6.81
N TYR A 41 -10.35 -7.53 -6.28
CA TYR A 41 -11.23 -8.42 -7.03
C TYR A 41 -12.70 -7.99 -7.00
N ASP A 42 -13.15 -7.30 -5.93
CA ASP A 42 -14.57 -6.99 -5.71
C ASP A 42 -14.91 -5.50 -5.88
N GLY A 43 -13.95 -4.70 -6.33
CA GLY A 43 -14.12 -3.25 -6.56
C GLY A 43 -14.16 -2.41 -5.28
N SER A 44 -13.93 -3.00 -4.11
CA SER A 44 -13.87 -2.25 -2.84
C SER A 44 -12.55 -1.51 -2.63
N SER A 45 -11.46 -1.95 -3.29
CA SER A 45 -10.16 -1.29 -3.17
C SER A 45 -10.00 -0.11 -4.11
N SER A 46 -9.27 0.91 -3.66
CA SER A 46 -8.83 1.99 -4.54
C SER A 46 -7.72 1.57 -5.49
N SER A 47 -7.05 0.45 -5.21
CA SER A 47 -6.05 -0.17 -6.07
C SER A 47 -6.69 -0.91 -7.25
N ALA A 48 -6.03 -0.79 -8.41
CA ALA A 48 -6.45 -1.47 -9.63
C ALA A 48 -6.33 -3.00 -9.50
N PHE A 49 -6.96 -3.74 -10.41
CA PHE A 49 -6.67 -5.16 -10.59
C PHE A 49 -5.22 -5.34 -11.05
N LEU A 50 -4.49 -6.23 -10.41
CA LEU A 50 -3.07 -6.48 -10.64
C LEU A 50 -2.81 -7.96 -10.97
N THR A 51 -1.77 -8.20 -11.76
CA THR A 51 -1.25 -9.53 -12.07
C THR A 51 0.25 -9.59 -11.77
N GLY A 52 0.83 -10.80 -11.66
CA GLY A 52 2.26 -10.95 -11.35
C GLY A 52 2.65 -10.54 -9.93
N LEU A 53 1.71 -10.63 -8.99
CA LEU A 53 1.89 -10.22 -7.60
C LEU A 53 2.77 -11.21 -6.86
N MET A 54 3.83 -10.72 -6.19
CA MET A 54 4.84 -11.55 -5.52
C MET A 54 4.24 -12.56 -4.53
N TRP A 55 3.16 -12.20 -3.84
CA TRP A 55 2.51 -13.11 -2.90
C TRP A 55 1.93 -14.37 -3.54
N ALA A 56 1.79 -14.43 -4.88
CA ALA A 56 1.39 -15.66 -5.56
C ALA A 56 2.39 -16.81 -5.36
N ALA A 57 3.68 -16.49 -5.17
CA ALA A 57 4.74 -17.48 -4.99
C ALA A 57 4.54 -18.36 -3.75
N ILE A 58 3.91 -17.83 -2.68
CA ILE A 58 3.75 -18.58 -1.43
C ILE A 58 2.93 -19.87 -1.62
N TYR A 59 2.01 -19.88 -2.58
CA TYR A 59 1.16 -21.03 -2.84
C TYR A 59 1.89 -22.14 -3.61
N GLU A 60 2.97 -21.80 -4.31
CA GLU A 60 3.83 -22.76 -5.02
C GLU A 60 4.93 -23.28 -4.11
N GLU A 61 5.57 -22.38 -3.36
CA GLU A 61 6.70 -22.69 -2.48
C GLU A 61 6.26 -23.33 -1.15
N CYS A 62 5.03 -23.06 -0.70
CA CYS A 62 4.49 -23.57 0.56
C CYS A 62 3.04 -24.08 0.40
N PRO A 63 2.79 -25.09 -0.44
CA PRO A 63 1.43 -25.59 -0.73
C PRO A 63 0.72 -26.16 0.51
N GLN A 64 1.47 -26.53 1.54
CA GLN A 64 0.95 -27.00 2.82
C GLN A 64 0.42 -25.89 3.73
N ALA A 65 0.76 -24.63 3.47
CA ALA A 65 0.45 -23.51 4.36
C ALA A 65 -0.85 -22.82 3.96
N GLN A 66 -1.69 -22.51 4.95
CA GLN A 66 -2.83 -21.60 4.74
C GLN A 66 -2.33 -20.15 4.80
N TYR A 67 -2.18 -19.52 3.63
CA TYR A 67 -1.75 -18.14 3.54
C TYR A 67 -2.92 -17.14 3.67
N THR A 68 -2.69 -16.09 4.45
CA THR A 68 -3.60 -14.95 4.61
C THR A 68 -2.76 -13.71 4.77
N GLY A 69 -2.88 -12.75 3.86
CA GLY A 69 -2.06 -11.55 3.87
C GLY A 69 -2.84 -10.31 3.49
N ILE A 70 -2.34 -9.18 3.94
CA ILE A 70 -2.77 -7.85 3.52
C ILE A 70 -1.56 -7.03 3.07
N ALA A 71 -1.79 -6.12 2.14
CA ALA A 71 -0.91 -5.00 1.86
C ALA A 71 -1.42 -3.78 2.63
N MET A 72 -0.51 -3.06 3.27
CA MET A 72 -0.79 -1.76 3.90
C MET A 72 -0.32 -0.66 2.96
N GLU A 73 -1.24 0.16 2.49
CA GLU A 73 -0.91 1.29 1.61
C GLU A 73 -1.35 2.61 2.24
N TYR A 74 -0.43 3.59 2.29
CA TYR A 74 -0.64 4.83 3.04
C TYR A 74 -0.73 6.05 2.14
N GLY A 75 -1.76 6.86 2.36
CA GLY A 75 -1.94 8.14 1.70
C GLY A 75 -0.77 9.09 1.93
N THR A 76 -0.40 9.86 0.91
CA THR A 76 0.69 10.86 0.96
C THR A 76 0.15 12.22 0.54
N VAL A 77 0.54 12.72 -0.64
CA VAL A 77 -0.04 13.85 -1.34
C VAL A 77 -1.19 13.42 -2.28
N PRO A 78 -2.04 14.34 -2.76
CA PRO A 78 -3.08 14.06 -3.75
C PRO A 78 -2.56 13.31 -4.99
N VAL A 79 -3.42 12.49 -5.59
CA VAL A 79 -3.05 11.63 -6.74
C VAL A 79 -2.47 12.43 -7.91
N MET A 80 -3.02 13.61 -8.20
CA MET A 80 -2.52 14.46 -9.28
C MET A 80 -1.11 14.97 -9.01
N GLU A 81 -0.74 15.24 -7.77
CA GLU A 81 0.62 15.63 -7.39
C GLU A 81 1.59 14.46 -7.54
N THR A 82 1.17 13.26 -7.11
CA THR A 82 1.95 12.03 -7.31
C THR A 82 2.23 11.79 -8.80
N LEU A 83 1.20 11.92 -9.66
CA LEU A 83 1.34 11.76 -11.10
C LEU A 83 2.28 12.80 -11.72
N GLN A 84 2.26 14.04 -11.25
CA GLN A 84 3.18 15.07 -11.75
C GLN A 84 4.62 14.82 -11.31
N ALA A 85 4.84 14.35 -10.08
CA ALA A 85 6.16 13.96 -9.60
C ALA A 85 6.74 12.82 -10.45
N LEU A 86 5.95 11.78 -10.72
CA LEU A 86 6.32 10.67 -11.60
C LEU A 86 6.66 11.16 -13.01
N ARG A 87 5.83 12.03 -13.60
CA ARG A 87 6.10 12.62 -14.93
C ARG A 87 7.42 13.39 -14.97
N GLY A 88 7.70 14.19 -13.93
CA GLY A 88 8.97 14.91 -13.82
C GLY A 88 10.16 13.97 -13.76
N GLU A 89 10.07 12.91 -12.96
CA GLU A 89 11.12 11.90 -12.81
C GLU A 89 11.36 11.13 -14.12
N HIS A 90 10.31 10.72 -14.83
CA HIS A 90 10.41 10.10 -16.16
C HIS A 90 11.05 11.03 -17.19
N TRP A 91 10.66 12.31 -17.19
CA TRP A 91 11.29 13.30 -18.06
C TRP A 91 12.79 13.43 -17.75
N LEU A 92 13.17 13.51 -16.48
CA LEU A 92 14.58 13.63 -16.09
C LEU A 92 15.41 12.42 -16.54
N ASN A 93 14.86 11.21 -16.47
CA ASN A 93 15.54 9.99 -16.96
C ASN A 93 15.83 10.05 -18.48
N LEU A 94 15.02 10.77 -19.26
CA LEU A 94 15.25 11.00 -20.69
C LEU A 94 16.16 12.21 -20.98
N HIS A 95 16.45 13.03 -19.97
CA HIS A 95 17.22 14.27 -20.10
C HIS A 95 18.37 14.33 -19.08
N PRO A 96 19.36 13.43 -19.18
CA PRO A 96 20.44 13.32 -18.20
C PRO A 96 21.34 14.58 -18.10
N HIS A 97 21.30 15.46 -19.11
CA HIS A 97 22.03 16.72 -19.14
C HIS A 97 21.24 17.92 -18.62
N ALA A 98 20.06 17.70 -18.03
CA ALA A 98 19.28 18.78 -17.42
C ALA A 98 20.13 19.53 -16.37
N PRO A 99 19.96 20.86 -16.22
CA PRO A 99 20.69 21.63 -15.22
C PRO A 99 20.55 21.03 -13.82
N ALA A 100 21.64 20.98 -13.05
CA ALA A 100 21.68 20.31 -11.75
C ALA A 100 20.60 20.81 -10.77
N ALA A 101 20.30 22.12 -10.79
CA ALA A 101 19.24 22.70 -9.96
C ALA A 101 17.84 22.16 -10.33
N LEU A 102 17.55 22.01 -11.63
CA LEU A 102 16.28 21.46 -12.10
C LEU A 102 16.17 19.98 -11.73
N ALA A 103 17.21 19.18 -12.01
CA ALA A 103 17.27 17.77 -11.64
C ALA A 103 17.05 17.58 -10.13
N GLY A 104 17.74 18.38 -9.30
CA GLY A 104 17.55 18.37 -7.85
C GLY A 104 16.13 18.72 -7.41
N SER A 105 15.48 19.68 -8.07
CA SER A 105 14.08 20.03 -7.79
C SER A 105 13.09 18.91 -8.15
N ILE A 106 13.36 18.14 -9.20
CA ILE A 106 12.52 17.01 -9.64
C ILE A 106 12.67 15.85 -8.64
N LYS A 107 13.90 15.48 -8.30
CA LYS A 107 14.19 14.43 -7.32
C LYS A 107 13.57 14.74 -5.96
N ARG A 108 13.63 15.99 -5.51
CA ARG A 108 13.01 16.43 -4.26
C ARG A 108 11.49 16.26 -4.28
N ARG A 109 10.83 16.73 -5.35
CA ARG A 109 9.38 16.57 -5.52
C ARG A 109 8.96 15.09 -5.58
N MET A 110 9.77 14.25 -6.22
CA MET A 110 9.55 12.81 -6.24
C MET A 110 9.61 12.21 -4.83
N LEU A 111 10.61 12.59 -4.03
CA LEU A 111 10.69 12.14 -2.63
C LEU A 111 9.49 12.63 -1.81
N GLU A 112 9.18 13.93 -1.86
CA GLU A 112 8.07 14.55 -1.10
C GLU A 112 6.71 13.91 -1.43
N ALA A 113 6.50 13.52 -2.70
CA ALA A 113 5.27 12.87 -3.14
C ALA A 113 5.05 11.48 -2.52
N PHE A 114 6.13 10.77 -2.18
CA PHE A 114 6.07 9.42 -1.58
C PHE A 114 6.46 9.39 -0.09
N TYR A 115 6.97 10.51 0.42
CA TYR A 115 7.41 10.67 1.80
C TYR A 115 7.15 12.11 2.25
N THR A 116 5.99 12.32 2.91
CA THR A 116 5.54 13.65 3.35
C THR A 116 6.41 14.25 4.47
N ASP A 117 7.28 13.43 5.08
CA ASP A 117 8.29 13.81 6.09
C ASP A 117 7.79 14.66 7.27
N THR A 118 6.56 14.40 7.73
CA THR A 118 6.04 15.02 8.97
C THR A 118 5.98 14.00 10.10
N ASP A 119 6.19 14.47 11.34
CA ASP A 119 6.07 13.61 12.52
C ASP A 119 4.66 13.03 12.66
N ALA A 120 3.63 13.81 12.30
CA ALA A 120 2.24 13.36 12.29
C ALA A 120 2.02 12.19 11.33
N TRP A 121 2.50 12.30 10.08
CA TRP A 121 2.36 11.24 9.08
C TRP A 121 3.12 9.96 9.49
N LYS A 122 4.35 10.11 9.99
CA LYS A 122 5.16 8.98 10.49
C LYS A 122 4.47 8.27 11.66
N ALA A 123 3.93 9.04 12.60
CA ALA A 123 3.22 8.48 13.75
C ALA A 123 1.99 7.68 13.32
N GLN A 124 1.20 8.19 12.37
CA GLN A 124 0.02 7.50 11.84
C GLN A 124 0.38 6.17 11.15
N ILE A 125 1.46 6.13 10.36
CA ILE A 125 1.93 4.89 9.74
C ILE A 125 2.33 3.87 10.80
N LEU A 126 3.16 4.29 11.76
CA LEU A 126 3.65 3.38 12.80
C LEU A 126 2.51 2.84 13.66
N GLN A 127 1.51 3.67 13.97
CA GLN A 127 0.33 3.25 14.73
C GLN A 127 -0.46 2.17 13.99
N GLN A 128 -0.86 2.43 12.74
CA GLN A 128 -1.67 1.51 11.95
C GLN A 128 -0.90 0.23 11.58
N ALA A 129 0.40 0.34 11.29
CA ALA A 129 1.23 -0.84 11.06
C ALA A 129 1.28 -1.73 12.30
N ARG A 130 1.49 -1.17 13.50
CA ARG A 130 1.48 -1.93 14.75
C ARG A 130 0.12 -2.57 15.02
N GLU A 131 -0.97 -1.83 14.81
CA GLU A 131 -2.34 -2.37 14.93
C GLU A 131 -2.53 -3.58 14.01
N SER A 132 -2.12 -3.49 12.74
CA SER A 132 -2.23 -4.61 11.79
C SER A 132 -1.39 -5.83 12.17
N MET A 133 -0.23 -5.61 12.80
CA MET A 133 0.65 -6.69 13.27
C MET A 133 0.03 -7.42 14.47
N VAL A 134 -0.54 -6.68 15.43
CA VAL A 134 -1.25 -7.29 16.57
C VAL A 134 -2.47 -8.07 16.08
N GLN A 135 -3.29 -7.48 15.20
CA GLN A 135 -4.43 -8.15 14.57
C GLN A 135 -4.02 -9.45 13.85
N ALA A 136 -2.86 -9.46 13.19
CA ALA A 136 -2.34 -10.67 12.53
C ALA A 136 -1.97 -11.77 13.54
N VAL A 137 -1.35 -11.41 14.67
CA VAL A 137 -1.01 -12.37 15.73
C VAL A 137 -2.27 -12.93 16.39
N ASP A 138 -3.25 -12.08 16.69
CA ASP A 138 -4.52 -12.51 17.27
C ASP A 138 -5.26 -13.44 16.31
N GLY A 139 -5.30 -13.11 15.02
CA GLY A 139 -5.90 -13.95 13.98
C GLY A 139 -5.22 -15.32 13.82
N LEU A 140 -3.91 -15.40 14.06
CA LEU A 140 -3.17 -16.67 14.07
C LEU A 140 -3.45 -17.52 15.33
N ALA A 141 -3.75 -16.89 16.46
CA ALA A 141 -3.98 -17.58 17.74
C ALA A 141 -5.36 -18.25 17.83
N GLY A 142 -6.36 -17.76 17.08
CA GLY A 142 -7.73 -18.29 17.04
C GLY A 142 -8.71 -17.50 17.90
#